data_AF-A0A0G2HR66-F1
#
_entry.id   AF-A0A0G2HR66-F1
#
_cell.length_a   1.000
_cell.length_b   1.000
_cell.length_c   1.000
_cell.angle_alpha   90.00
_cell.angle_beta   90.00
_cell.angle_gamma   90.00
#
_symmetry.space_group_name_H-M   'P 1'
#
loop_
_entity.id
_entity.type
_entity.pdbx_description
1 polymer ?
#
loop_
_entity_poly.entity_id
_entity_poly.type
_entity_poly.pdbx_seq_one_letter_code
_entity_poly.pdbx_strand_id
1 'polypeptide(L)'
;MSVSLRGCRAREQEPEKTFWLEFQVCSDGHHGHHGHQPRRPGAAAEAEAPAPATFTCFGDLPVELRLKIWEHLLQPRVVIAACLDEDNAAGKRAQLARRPSLPAAPVLLRVCHEARAVALRRYERAFAWRVPAMLARPRSAPARVWFDFSRDTLLLLGELEPYDTSNINAPMVYFLDRGDARRVRHVACAFEELRFGEVESEQIFGCLFHVLDSFTGAGRLLITSTDDDLRRHTMIGCLPSSTDNVVQKIWWAWINGTSIVTSRMRDRQILMVREDGLADFVAEHV
;
A
#
# COMPACT_ATOMS: atom_id res chain seq x y z
N MET A 1 20.97 55.57 -33.83
CA MET A 1 19.78 55.04 -33.11
C MET A 1 20.03 53.57 -32.83
N SER A 2 20.48 53.23 -31.62
CA SER A 2 20.73 51.86 -31.20
C SER A 2 19.63 51.47 -30.23
N VAL A 3 18.75 50.56 -30.64
CA VAL A 3 17.65 50.05 -29.81
C VAL A 3 18.22 48.94 -28.93
N SER A 4 18.42 49.26 -27.66
CA SER A 4 18.80 48.31 -26.62
C SER A 4 17.66 47.33 -26.37
N LEU A 5 17.90 46.04 -26.67
CA LEU A 5 16.97 44.95 -26.37
C LEU A 5 16.91 44.78 -24.83
N ARG A 6 15.82 45.29 -24.25
CA ARG A 6 15.47 45.14 -22.84
C ARG A 6 15.26 43.66 -22.49
N GLY A 7 16.11 43.18 -21.60
CA GLY A 7 15.86 42.20 -20.54
C GLY A 7 14.79 41.13 -20.78
N CYS A 8 15.24 39.93 -21.15
CA CYS A 8 14.58 38.71 -20.71
C CYS A 8 14.59 38.69 -19.18
N ARG A 9 13.44 38.94 -18.55
CA ARG A 9 13.24 38.60 -17.14
C ARG A 9 13.46 37.09 -17.00
N ALA A 10 14.45 36.70 -16.22
CA ALA A 10 14.56 35.34 -15.72
C ALA A 10 13.21 35.01 -15.06
N ARG A 11 12.47 34.06 -15.63
CA ARG A 11 11.43 33.35 -14.90
C ARG A 11 12.15 32.78 -13.68
N GLU A 12 11.82 33.26 -12.50
CA GLU A 12 12.14 32.56 -11.26
C GLU A 12 11.59 31.14 -11.44
N GLN A 13 12.48 30.20 -11.75
CA GLN A 13 12.12 28.80 -11.88
C GLN A 13 11.79 28.33 -10.48
N GLU A 14 10.50 28.21 -10.19
CA GLU A 14 10.05 27.49 -9.01
C GLU A 14 10.75 26.13 -8.97
N PRO A 15 11.20 25.67 -7.79
CA PRO A 15 11.94 24.42 -7.68
C PRO A 15 11.10 23.28 -8.27
N GLU A 16 11.71 22.55 -9.20
CA GLU A 16 11.10 21.38 -9.83
C GLU A 16 10.80 20.33 -8.76
N LYS A 17 9.54 19.91 -8.64
CA LYS A 17 9.12 18.88 -7.67
C LYS A 17 9.89 17.58 -7.90
N THR A 18 10.08 16.82 -6.83
CA THR A 18 10.69 15.48 -6.87
C THR A 18 9.76 14.48 -6.21
N PHE A 19 9.41 13.40 -6.93
CA PHE A 19 8.65 12.28 -6.37
C PHE A 19 9.48 10.99 -6.34
N TRP A 20 9.16 10.07 -5.44
CA TRP A 20 9.73 8.71 -5.42
C TRP A 20 8.83 7.71 -4.69
N LEU A 21 9.11 6.42 -4.91
CA LEU A 21 8.45 5.35 -4.17
C LEU A 21 9.37 4.76 -3.09
N GLU A 22 8.82 4.60 -1.89
CA GLU A 22 9.39 3.81 -0.80
C GLU A 22 8.53 2.57 -0.56
N PHE A 23 9.18 1.46 -0.19
CA PHE A 23 8.49 0.20 0.08
C PHE A 23 8.77 -0.25 1.51
N GLN A 24 7.73 -0.70 2.20
CA GLN A 24 7.82 -1.24 3.56
C GLN A 24 6.93 -2.47 3.68
N VAL A 25 7.37 -3.47 4.41
CA VAL A 25 6.54 -4.64 4.74
C VAL A 25 5.95 -4.39 6.12
N CYS A 26 4.63 -4.33 6.22
CA CYS A 26 3.95 -4.07 7.50
C CYS A 26 3.28 -5.30 8.12
N SER A 27 3.07 -6.37 7.33
CA SER A 27 2.64 -7.67 7.83
C SER A 27 3.31 -8.78 7.04
N ASP A 28 3.72 -9.84 7.73
CA ASP A 28 4.24 -11.07 7.15
C ASP A 28 3.23 -12.23 7.17
N GLY A 29 2.01 -11.98 7.65
CA GLY A 29 0.92 -12.96 7.74
C GLY A 29 1.09 -14.01 8.85
N HIS A 30 2.16 -13.93 9.66
CA HIS A 30 2.38 -14.87 10.78
C HIS A 30 1.94 -14.32 12.14
N HIS A 31 1.69 -13.02 12.23
CA HIS A 31 1.30 -12.33 13.45
C HIS A 31 -0.18 -11.91 13.43
N GLY A 32 -1.09 -12.89 13.38
CA GLY A 32 -2.51 -12.68 13.60
C GLY A 32 -2.97 -13.61 14.72
N HIS A 33 -3.23 -13.09 15.92
CA HIS A 33 -4.10 -13.66 16.97
C HIS A 33 -4.00 -12.92 18.32
N HIS A 34 -2.96 -12.12 18.55
CA HIS A 34 -2.94 -11.21 19.70
C HIS A 34 -3.42 -9.84 19.26
N GLY A 35 -4.74 -9.70 19.18
CA GLY A 35 -5.36 -8.39 19.25
C GLY A 35 -4.73 -7.58 20.38
N HIS A 36 -4.63 -6.27 20.19
CA HIS A 36 -4.28 -5.29 21.20
C HIS A 36 -4.88 -5.67 22.57
N GLN A 37 -4.15 -6.43 23.38
CA GLN A 37 -4.25 -6.27 24.81
C GLN A 37 -3.51 -4.95 25.06
N PRO A 38 -4.21 -3.90 25.50
CA PRO A 38 -3.50 -2.75 26.03
C PRO A 38 -2.58 -3.30 27.12
N ARG A 39 -1.27 -3.10 26.97
CA ARG A 39 -0.29 -3.35 28.03
C ARG A 39 -0.83 -2.67 29.27
N ARG A 40 -1.35 -3.44 30.23
CA ARG A 40 -1.80 -2.91 31.53
C ARG A 40 -0.59 -2.16 32.12
N PRO A 41 -0.67 -0.84 32.33
CA PRO A 41 0.36 -0.14 33.09
C PRO A 41 0.13 -0.52 34.56
N GLY A 42 0.77 -1.60 35.01
CA GLY A 42 0.65 -2.08 36.38
C GLY A 42 0.58 -3.59 36.51
N ALA A 43 1.59 -4.31 36.02
CA ALA A 43 1.92 -5.64 36.53
C ALA A 43 3.44 -5.73 36.61
N ALA A 44 3.94 -5.78 37.83
CA ALA A 44 5.34 -5.93 38.16
C ALA A 44 5.89 -7.25 37.60
N ALA A 45 7.13 -7.19 37.07
CA ALA A 45 8.07 -8.31 36.94
C ALA A 45 7.45 -9.67 36.60
N GLU A 46 6.91 -9.82 35.39
CA GLU A 46 6.79 -11.15 34.79
C GLU A 46 8.19 -11.64 34.44
N ALA A 47 8.62 -12.69 35.15
CA ALA A 47 9.87 -13.38 34.96
C ALA A 47 10.12 -13.67 33.47
N GLU A 48 11.32 -13.35 33.02
CA GLU A 48 11.88 -13.71 31.72
C GLU A 48 11.66 -15.22 31.51
N ALA A 49 10.66 -15.60 30.72
CA ALA A 49 10.44 -17.00 30.38
C ALA A 49 11.74 -17.51 29.72
N PRO A 50 12.27 -18.68 30.13
CA PRO A 50 13.48 -19.20 29.53
C PRO A 50 13.29 -19.32 28.02
N ALA A 51 14.30 -18.90 27.26
CA ALA A 51 14.30 -19.04 25.80
C ALA A 51 13.85 -20.47 25.44
N PRO A 52 12.86 -20.63 24.54
CA PRO A 52 12.28 -21.93 24.27
C PRO A 52 13.38 -22.91 23.85
N ALA A 53 13.31 -24.14 24.37
CA ALA A 53 14.22 -25.20 24.01
C ALA A 53 14.26 -25.35 22.47
N THR A 54 15.46 -25.40 21.89
CA THR A 54 15.63 -25.57 20.45
C THR A 54 14.93 -26.86 19.99
N PHE A 55 13.89 -26.73 19.16
CA PHE A 55 13.23 -27.88 18.55
C PHE A 55 14.16 -28.51 17.50
N THR A 56 14.74 -29.67 17.80
CA THR A 56 15.74 -30.33 16.95
C THR A 56 15.16 -31.40 16.03
N CYS A 57 13.94 -31.88 16.28
CA CYS A 57 13.34 -33.00 15.55
C CYS A 57 12.85 -32.64 14.13
N PHE A 58 12.90 -31.37 13.71
CA PHE A 58 12.42 -30.96 12.38
C PHE A 58 13.16 -31.69 11.25
N GLY A 59 14.47 -31.89 11.40
CA GLY A 59 15.30 -32.57 10.40
C GLY A 59 14.97 -34.06 10.23
N ASP A 60 14.40 -34.68 11.26
CA ASP A 60 14.07 -36.12 11.28
C ASP A 60 12.74 -36.42 10.58
N LEU A 61 11.97 -35.38 10.22
CA LEU A 61 10.73 -35.54 9.48
C LEU A 61 10.99 -36.01 8.03
N PRO A 62 10.15 -36.91 7.49
CA PRO A 62 10.12 -37.20 6.05
C PRO A 62 10.09 -35.92 5.21
N VAL A 63 10.79 -35.95 4.06
CA VAL A 63 10.97 -34.76 3.22
C VAL A 63 9.64 -34.15 2.78
N GLU A 64 8.63 -34.98 2.52
CA GLU A 64 7.28 -34.54 2.14
C GLU A 64 6.62 -33.71 3.24
N LEU A 65 6.82 -34.09 4.51
CA LEU A 65 6.28 -33.35 5.65
C LEU A 65 7.02 -32.04 5.85
N ARG A 66 8.36 -32.04 5.72
CA ARG A 66 9.16 -30.80 5.81
C ARG A 66 8.77 -29.80 4.73
N LEU A 67 8.62 -30.27 3.49
CA LEU A 67 8.16 -29.44 2.36
C LEU A 67 6.76 -28.89 2.60
N LYS A 68 5.81 -29.70 3.07
CA LYS A 68 4.46 -29.22 3.44
C LYS A 68 4.49 -28.16 4.54
N ILE A 69 5.36 -28.33 5.55
CA ILE A 69 5.52 -27.32 6.60
C ILE A 69 6.04 -26.01 6.00
N TRP A 70 7.06 -26.05 5.14
CA TRP A 70 7.54 -24.85 4.46
C TRP A 70 6.50 -24.20 3.56
N GLU A 71 5.69 -24.98 2.85
CA GLU A 71 4.58 -24.48 2.03
C GLU A 71 3.50 -23.81 2.89
N HIS A 72 3.20 -24.34 4.08
CA HIS A 72 2.28 -23.73 5.03
C HIS A 72 2.82 -22.45 5.68
N LEU A 73 4.14 -22.26 5.72
CA LEU A 73 4.73 -21.01 6.17
C LEU A 73 4.69 -19.89 5.11
N LEU A 74 4.23 -20.15 3.90
CA LEU A 74 4.01 -19.10 2.89
C LEU A 74 2.69 -18.37 3.18
N GLN A 75 2.73 -17.39 4.08
CA GLN A 75 1.57 -16.57 4.43
C GLN A 75 1.46 -15.30 3.54
N PRO A 76 0.24 -14.79 3.30
CA PRO A 76 0.01 -13.52 2.62
C PRO A 76 0.69 -12.35 3.36
N ARG A 77 1.49 -11.56 2.66
CA ARG A 77 2.15 -10.37 3.23
C ARG A 77 1.44 -9.10 2.79
N VAL A 78 1.59 -8.05 3.59
CA VAL A 78 1.18 -6.70 3.18
C VAL A 78 2.43 -5.87 2.92
N VAL A 79 2.59 -5.46 1.66
CA VAL A 79 3.67 -4.59 1.22
C VAL A 79 3.11 -3.22 0.87
N ILE A 80 3.61 -2.21 1.54
CA ILE A 80 3.27 -0.81 1.30
C ILE A 80 4.12 -0.29 0.14
N ALA A 81 3.48 0.37 -0.81
CA ALA A 81 4.13 1.26 -1.78
C ALA A 81 3.70 2.70 -1.45
N ALA A 82 4.64 3.49 -0.92
CA ALA A 82 4.40 4.86 -0.51
C ALA A 82 4.97 5.84 -1.55
N CYS A 83 4.14 6.72 -2.09
CA CYS A 83 4.58 7.83 -2.94
C CYS A 83 4.87 9.08 -2.09
N LEU A 84 6.12 9.54 -2.14
CA LEU A 84 6.61 10.68 -1.37
C LEU A 84 7.08 11.80 -2.29
N ASP A 85 6.98 13.03 -1.80
CA ASP A 85 7.70 14.20 -2.31
C ASP A 85 8.48 14.91 -1.19
N GLU A 86 9.24 15.95 -1.56
CA GLU A 86 10.06 16.70 -0.60
C GLU A 86 9.23 17.43 0.46
N ASP A 87 8.02 17.87 0.13
CA ASP A 87 7.16 18.66 1.01
C ASP A 87 6.47 17.78 2.07
N ASN A 88 6.06 16.56 1.71
CA ASN A 88 5.34 15.65 2.59
C ASN A 88 6.18 14.49 3.15
N ALA A 89 7.44 14.31 2.72
CA ALA A 89 8.25 13.15 3.08
C ALA A 89 8.31 12.89 4.58
N ALA A 90 8.44 13.94 5.40
CA ALA A 90 8.50 13.80 6.86
C ALA A 90 7.17 13.25 7.42
N GLY A 91 6.05 13.79 6.97
CA GLY A 91 4.72 13.34 7.37
C GLY A 91 4.42 11.91 6.93
N LYS A 92 4.74 11.57 5.68
CA LYS A 92 4.53 10.22 5.12
C LYS A 92 5.45 9.18 5.76
N ARG A 93 6.70 9.51 6.06
CA ARG A 93 7.58 8.61 6.82
C ARG A 93 7.12 8.43 8.26
N ALA A 94 6.58 9.47 8.90
CA ALA A 94 5.97 9.32 10.22
C ALA A 94 4.74 8.40 10.18
N GLN A 95 3.92 8.50 9.13
CA GLN A 95 2.78 7.61 8.89
C GLN A 95 3.24 6.16 8.66
N LEU A 96 4.29 5.93 7.87
CA LEU A 96 4.91 4.62 7.68
C LEU A 96 5.46 4.05 9.00
N ALA A 97 6.09 4.89 9.82
CA ALA A 97 6.67 4.50 11.10
C ALA A 97 5.62 4.10 12.17
N ARG A 98 4.35 4.47 11.99
CA ARG A 98 3.24 3.97 12.83
C ARG A 98 2.92 2.50 12.57
N ARG A 99 3.38 1.95 11.44
CA ARG A 99 3.16 0.57 11.03
C ARG A 99 4.41 -0.25 11.33
N PRO A 100 4.28 -1.57 11.57
CA PRO A 100 5.44 -2.43 11.70
C PRO A 100 6.36 -2.29 10.48
N SER A 101 7.66 -2.34 10.72
CA SER A 101 8.68 -2.37 9.67
C SER A 101 9.38 -3.73 9.73
N LEU A 102 8.88 -4.65 8.92
CA LEU A 102 9.37 -6.02 8.85
C LEU A 102 10.46 -6.14 7.78
N PRO A 103 11.31 -7.19 7.85
CA PRO A 103 12.32 -7.44 6.84
C PRO A 103 11.74 -7.50 5.42
N ALA A 104 12.38 -6.80 4.48
CA ALA A 104 11.93 -6.75 3.08
C ALA A 104 11.86 -8.13 2.40
N ALA A 105 12.81 -9.02 2.73
CA ALA A 105 12.85 -10.39 2.24
C ALA A 105 12.04 -11.33 3.16
N PRO A 106 11.13 -12.17 2.61
CA PRO A 106 10.47 -13.24 3.35
C PRO A 106 11.47 -14.09 4.14
N VAL A 107 11.09 -14.45 5.36
CA VAL A 107 11.93 -15.24 6.27
C VAL A 107 12.39 -16.54 5.61
N LEU A 108 11.51 -17.22 4.87
CA LEU A 108 11.79 -18.47 4.17
C LEU A 108 12.94 -18.38 3.15
N LEU A 109 13.24 -17.20 2.59
CA LEU A 109 14.39 -17.02 1.70
C LEU A 109 15.75 -17.07 2.43
N ARG A 110 15.74 -17.00 3.76
CA ARG A 110 16.92 -16.83 4.62
C ARG A 110 17.13 -17.93 5.65
N VAL A 111 16.12 -18.75 5.95
CA VAL A 111 16.20 -19.81 6.99
C VAL A 111 17.17 -20.92 6.58
N CYS A 112 16.90 -21.62 5.48
CA CYS A 112 17.72 -22.73 5.00
C CYS A 112 17.52 -22.93 3.48
N HIS A 113 18.33 -23.80 2.87
CA HIS A 113 18.26 -24.08 1.43
C HIS A 113 16.90 -24.64 0.99
N GLU A 114 16.30 -25.52 1.79
CA GLU A 114 15.01 -26.13 1.46
C GLU A 114 13.87 -25.10 1.48
N ALA A 115 13.74 -24.34 2.57
CA ALA A 115 12.76 -23.26 2.68
C ALA A 115 12.93 -22.22 1.55
N ARG A 116 14.18 -21.90 1.21
CA ARG A 116 14.50 -20.98 0.11
C ARG A 116 14.03 -21.53 -1.23
N ALA A 117 14.24 -22.81 -1.51
CA ALA A 117 13.81 -23.45 -2.75
C ALA A 117 12.27 -23.45 -2.88
N VAL A 118 11.54 -23.66 -1.77
CA VAL A 118 10.07 -23.53 -1.74
C VAL A 118 9.64 -22.09 -2.00
N ALA A 119 10.22 -21.11 -1.28
CA ALA A 119 9.85 -19.71 -1.42
C ALA A 119 10.14 -19.14 -2.82
N LEU A 120 11.26 -19.51 -3.45
CA LEU A 120 11.61 -19.06 -4.80
C LEU A 120 10.69 -19.60 -5.92
N ARG A 121 9.81 -20.57 -5.63
CA ARG A 121 8.75 -20.98 -6.57
C ARG A 121 7.60 -19.98 -6.65
N ARG A 122 7.51 -19.06 -5.69
CA ARG A 122 6.39 -18.13 -5.51
C ARG A 122 6.84 -16.67 -5.53
N TYR A 123 7.91 -16.38 -4.79
CA TYR A 123 8.44 -15.04 -4.64
C TYR A 123 9.44 -14.70 -5.74
N GLU A 124 9.27 -13.51 -6.30
CA GLU A 124 10.23 -12.89 -7.20
C GLU A 124 10.44 -11.41 -6.82
N ARG A 125 11.46 -10.78 -7.41
CA ARG A 125 11.69 -9.35 -7.22
C ARG A 125 10.80 -8.56 -8.17
N ALA A 126 9.94 -7.72 -7.62
CA ALA A 126 8.96 -6.91 -8.32
C ALA A 126 9.13 -5.41 -8.03
N PHE A 127 8.34 -4.62 -8.74
CA PHE A 127 8.13 -3.18 -8.61
C PHE A 127 9.38 -2.36 -8.89
N ALA A 128 9.95 -2.55 -10.08
CA ALA A 128 10.72 -1.46 -10.69
C ALA A 128 9.79 -0.26 -10.89
N TRP A 129 10.32 0.95 -10.76
CA TRP A 129 9.51 2.16 -10.91
C TRP A 129 10.26 3.30 -11.56
N ARG A 130 9.51 4.21 -12.19
CA ARG A 130 10.00 5.42 -12.83
C ARG A 130 8.97 6.54 -12.74
N VAL A 131 9.38 7.71 -12.27
CA VAL A 131 8.57 8.93 -12.28
C VAL A 131 8.56 9.51 -13.71
N PRO A 132 7.38 9.82 -14.27
CA PRO A 132 7.26 10.46 -15.58
C PRO A 132 7.95 11.83 -15.62
N ALA A 133 8.74 12.09 -16.66
CA ALA A 133 9.49 13.35 -16.82
C ALA A 133 8.60 14.60 -16.96
N MET A 134 7.32 14.41 -17.33
CA MET A 134 6.35 15.49 -17.41
C MET A 134 5.88 15.99 -16.04
N LEU A 135 6.03 15.18 -14.99
CA LEU A 135 5.53 15.49 -13.65
C LEU A 135 6.61 16.18 -12.79
N ALA A 136 7.84 15.68 -12.88
CA ALA A 136 8.89 15.99 -11.93
C ALA A 136 10.25 15.55 -12.47
N ARG A 137 11.31 15.91 -11.73
CA ARG A 137 12.66 15.42 -12.00
C ARG A 137 12.65 13.88 -12.13
N PRO A 138 13.07 13.31 -13.27
CA PRO A 138 13.01 11.87 -13.49
C PRO A 138 13.80 11.10 -12.43
N ARG A 139 13.13 10.17 -11.75
CA ARG A 139 13.73 9.21 -10.82
C ARG A 139 13.24 7.82 -11.16
N SER A 140 14.09 6.83 -10.94
CA SER A 140 13.72 5.44 -11.11
C SER A 140 14.53 4.53 -10.19
N ALA A 141 13.97 3.38 -9.87
CA ALA A 141 14.69 2.32 -9.17
C ALA A 141 14.37 0.94 -9.78
N PRO A 142 15.33 -0.02 -9.73
CA PRO A 142 15.07 -1.38 -10.18
C PRO A 142 14.15 -2.12 -9.20
N ALA A 143 13.63 -3.27 -9.64
CA ALA A 143 12.81 -4.15 -8.82
C ALA A 143 13.62 -4.70 -7.62
N ARG A 144 13.17 -4.40 -6.40
CA ARG A 144 13.85 -4.79 -5.14
C ARG A 144 12.93 -5.44 -4.11
N VAL A 145 11.63 -5.45 -4.36
CA VAL A 145 10.61 -5.95 -3.43
C VAL A 145 10.36 -7.41 -3.70
N TRP A 146 10.46 -8.28 -2.70
CA TRP A 146 10.01 -9.67 -2.84
C TRP A 146 8.49 -9.72 -2.71
N PHE A 147 7.81 -10.22 -3.73
CA PHE A 147 6.35 -10.24 -3.80
C PHE A 147 5.84 -11.57 -4.40
N ASP A 148 4.82 -12.16 -3.78
CA ASP A 148 4.03 -13.25 -4.35
C ASP A 148 2.71 -12.67 -4.90
N PHE A 149 2.63 -12.48 -6.22
CA PHE A 149 1.46 -11.89 -6.89
C PHE A 149 0.14 -12.64 -6.67
N SER A 150 0.20 -13.90 -6.21
CA SER A 150 -1.00 -14.71 -5.95
C SER A 150 -1.58 -14.50 -4.55
N ARG A 151 -0.80 -13.99 -3.59
CA ARG A 151 -1.19 -13.93 -2.17
C ARG A 151 -0.93 -12.57 -1.53
N ASP A 152 0.19 -11.94 -1.87
CA ASP A 152 0.59 -10.69 -1.25
C ASP A 152 -0.34 -9.54 -1.67
N THR A 153 -0.51 -8.61 -0.75
CA THR A 153 -1.28 -7.40 -0.94
C THR A 153 -0.37 -6.20 -1.10
N LEU A 154 -0.63 -5.39 -2.12
CA LEU A 154 0.01 -4.09 -2.31
C LEU A 154 -0.88 -3.00 -1.70
N LEU A 155 -0.42 -2.37 -0.62
CA LEU A 155 -1.09 -1.24 0.02
C LEU A 155 -0.49 0.08 -0.50
N LEU A 156 -1.29 0.88 -1.19
CA LEU A 156 -0.90 2.20 -1.68
C LEU A 156 -1.03 3.25 -0.57
N LEU A 157 0.01 4.06 -0.41
CA LEU A 157 0.10 5.11 0.60
C LEU A 157 0.78 6.36 0.02
N GLY A 158 0.56 7.51 0.66
CA GLY A 158 1.15 8.78 0.24
C GLY A 158 0.37 9.41 -0.93
N GLU A 159 1.06 10.20 -1.76
CA GLU A 159 0.42 10.93 -2.85
C GLU A 159 -0.08 9.98 -3.94
N LEU A 160 -1.37 9.61 -3.89
CA LEU A 160 -1.97 8.73 -4.90
C LEU A 160 -2.07 9.41 -6.27
N GLU A 161 -2.30 10.73 -6.27
CA GLU A 161 -2.43 11.56 -7.46
C GLU A 161 -1.52 12.80 -7.32
N PRO A 162 -0.21 12.66 -7.56
CA PRO A 162 0.70 13.78 -7.48
C PRO A 162 0.52 14.74 -8.67
N TYR A 163 0.66 16.03 -8.39
CA TYR A 163 0.56 17.14 -9.35
C TYR A 163 1.90 17.87 -9.47
N ASP A 164 2.27 18.25 -10.69
CA ASP A 164 3.40 19.16 -10.94
C ASP A 164 3.06 20.62 -10.57
N THR A 165 3.94 21.57 -10.89
CA THR A 165 3.70 23.01 -10.70
C THR A 165 2.73 23.60 -11.74
N SER A 166 2.48 22.91 -12.84
CA SER A 166 1.56 23.29 -13.92
C SER A 166 0.17 22.66 -13.78
N ASN A 167 -0.11 22.01 -12.64
CA ASN A 167 -1.34 21.29 -12.34
C ASN A 167 -1.63 20.08 -13.26
N ILE A 168 -0.58 19.47 -13.81
CA ILE A 168 -0.63 18.19 -14.51
C ILE A 168 -0.47 17.08 -13.48
N ASN A 169 -1.41 16.14 -13.46
CA ASN A 169 -1.35 14.95 -12.59
C ASN A 169 -0.71 13.75 -13.30
N ALA A 170 -0.06 12.90 -12.50
CA ALA A 170 0.30 11.56 -12.93
C ALA A 170 0.15 10.59 -11.75
N PRO A 171 -0.95 9.82 -11.67
CA PRO A 171 -1.22 8.87 -10.59
C PRO A 171 -0.02 7.99 -10.25
N MET A 172 0.27 7.79 -8.96
CA MET A 172 1.48 7.07 -8.51
C MET A 172 1.56 5.63 -9.06
N VAL A 173 0.40 5.04 -9.36
CA VAL A 173 0.29 3.70 -9.93
C VAL A 173 0.93 3.60 -11.31
N TYR A 174 1.07 4.72 -12.03
CA TYR A 174 1.79 4.80 -13.29
C TYR A 174 3.30 4.86 -13.13
N PHE A 175 3.81 5.03 -11.91
CA PHE A 175 5.24 4.96 -11.65
C PHE A 175 5.72 3.52 -11.62
N LEU A 176 4.85 2.59 -11.21
CA LEU A 176 5.15 1.16 -11.14
C LEU A 176 5.30 0.55 -12.54
N ASP A 177 6.10 -0.52 -12.62
CA ASP A 177 6.13 -1.36 -13.82
C ASP A 177 4.72 -1.88 -14.14
N ARG A 178 4.29 -1.68 -15.39
CA ARG A 178 2.94 -2.03 -15.83
C ARG A 178 2.70 -3.54 -15.86
N GLY A 179 3.74 -4.34 -16.10
CA GLY A 179 3.65 -5.80 -16.09
C GLY A 179 3.37 -6.31 -14.68
N ASP A 180 4.11 -5.79 -13.70
CA ASP A 180 3.91 -6.13 -12.29
C ASP A 180 2.53 -5.66 -11.80
N ALA A 181 2.15 -4.40 -12.05
CA ALA A 181 0.85 -3.88 -11.61
C ALA A 181 -0.33 -4.73 -12.10
N ARG A 182 -0.31 -5.20 -13.36
CA ARG A 182 -1.38 -6.05 -13.91
C ARG A 182 -1.49 -7.42 -13.26
N ARG A 183 -0.41 -7.91 -12.65
CA ARG A 183 -0.35 -9.25 -12.02
C ARG A 183 -0.80 -9.23 -10.57
N VAL A 184 -0.79 -8.08 -9.90
CA VAL A 184 -1.25 -7.95 -8.51
C VAL A 184 -2.74 -8.31 -8.43
N ARG A 185 -3.07 -9.24 -7.53
CA ARG A 185 -4.44 -9.70 -7.30
C ARG A 185 -5.11 -9.04 -6.09
N HIS A 186 -4.32 -8.57 -5.14
CA HIS A 186 -4.81 -7.92 -3.93
C HIS A 186 -4.18 -6.53 -3.84
N VAL A 187 -5.00 -5.50 -3.96
CA VAL A 187 -4.58 -4.10 -3.87
C VAL A 187 -5.45 -3.38 -2.85
N ALA A 188 -4.81 -2.56 -2.03
CA ALA A 188 -5.44 -1.72 -1.03
C ALA A 188 -4.98 -0.26 -1.18
N CYS A 189 -5.79 0.70 -0.76
CA CYS A 189 -5.42 2.11 -0.63
C CYS A 189 -5.72 2.58 0.80
N ALA A 190 -4.80 3.32 1.40
CA ALA A 190 -5.07 3.96 2.67
C ALA A 190 -6.15 5.05 2.52
N PHE A 191 -7.17 5.02 3.38
CA PHE A 191 -8.31 5.94 3.33
C PHE A 191 -7.87 7.40 3.50
N GLU A 192 -6.93 7.66 4.41
CA GLU A 192 -6.35 8.99 4.66
C GLU A 192 -5.80 9.64 3.36
N GLU A 193 -5.36 8.82 2.39
CA GLU A 193 -4.79 9.29 1.13
C GLU A 193 -5.83 9.64 0.06
N LEU A 194 -7.09 9.29 0.29
CA LEU A 194 -8.20 9.76 -0.54
C LEU A 194 -8.57 11.21 -0.20
N ARG A 195 -8.01 11.78 0.89
CA ARG A 195 -8.26 13.16 1.35
C ARG A 195 -9.75 13.51 1.39
N PHE A 196 -10.55 12.54 1.84
CA PHE A 196 -12.01 12.66 1.83
C PHE A 196 -12.46 13.87 2.66
N GLY A 197 -13.22 14.78 2.04
CA GLY A 197 -13.65 16.04 2.66
C GLY A 197 -12.71 17.23 2.42
N GLU A 198 -11.50 17.01 1.92
CA GLU A 198 -10.62 18.07 1.41
C GLU A 198 -10.76 18.23 -0.10
N VAL A 199 -10.97 17.11 -0.80
CA VAL A 199 -11.16 17.07 -2.26
C VAL A 199 -12.58 16.68 -2.64
N GLU A 200 -12.99 17.08 -3.85
CA GLU A 200 -14.28 16.73 -4.41
C GLU A 200 -14.38 15.23 -4.72
N SER A 201 -15.59 14.67 -4.65
CA SER A 201 -15.81 13.23 -4.89
C SER A 201 -15.39 12.79 -6.29
N GLU A 202 -15.46 13.68 -7.29
CA GLU A 202 -15.00 13.40 -8.65
C GLU A 202 -13.49 13.17 -8.73
N GLN A 203 -12.69 13.91 -7.94
CA GLN A 203 -11.23 13.75 -7.88
C GLN A 203 -10.87 12.42 -7.22
N ILE A 204 -11.53 12.07 -6.11
CA ILE A 204 -11.37 10.78 -5.44
C ILE A 204 -11.65 9.64 -6.43
N PHE A 205 -12.73 9.77 -7.20
CA PHE A 205 -13.09 8.77 -8.20
C PHE A 205 -12.06 8.68 -9.34
N GLY A 206 -11.57 9.81 -9.85
CA GLY A 206 -10.51 9.85 -10.85
C GLY A 206 -9.27 9.08 -10.38
N CYS A 207 -8.83 9.35 -9.15
CA CYS A 207 -7.75 8.63 -8.49
C CYS A 207 -8.01 7.11 -8.42
N LEU A 208 -9.17 6.69 -7.89
CA LEU A 208 -9.53 5.26 -7.78
C LEU A 208 -9.65 4.56 -9.13
N PHE A 209 -10.12 5.27 -10.17
CA PHE A 209 -10.17 4.73 -11.52
C PHE A 209 -8.78 4.35 -12.03
N HIS A 210 -7.79 5.23 -11.84
CA HIS A 210 -6.42 4.98 -12.27
C HIS A 210 -5.80 3.77 -11.55
N VAL A 211 -6.13 3.58 -10.26
CA VAL A 211 -5.76 2.38 -9.51
C VAL A 211 -6.39 1.14 -10.17
N LEU A 212 -7.71 1.12 -10.34
CA LEU A 212 -8.42 -0.03 -10.91
C LEU A 212 -7.97 -0.37 -12.34
N ASP A 213 -7.67 0.63 -13.17
CA ASP A 213 -7.21 0.42 -14.55
C ASP A 213 -5.76 -0.11 -14.61
N SER A 214 -4.93 0.26 -13.63
CA SER A 214 -3.55 -0.23 -13.53
C SER A 214 -3.48 -1.66 -12.99
N PHE A 215 -4.30 -1.98 -11.99
CA PHE A 215 -4.30 -3.28 -11.31
C PHE A 215 -5.37 -4.22 -11.86
N THR A 216 -5.31 -4.53 -13.15
CA THR A 216 -6.34 -5.34 -13.83
C THR A 216 -6.48 -6.76 -13.28
N GLY A 217 -5.46 -7.30 -12.61
CA GLY A 217 -5.52 -8.61 -11.94
C GLY A 217 -6.36 -8.62 -10.66
N ALA A 218 -6.63 -7.46 -10.07
CA ALA A 218 -7.31 -7.35 -8.77
C ALA A 218 -8.83 -7.23 -8.92
N GLY A 219 -9.58 -8.31 -8.66
CA GLY A 219 -11.04 -8.29 -8.75
C GLY A 219 -11.71 -7.30 -7.78
N ARG A 220 -10.99 -6.87 -6.74
CA ARG A 220 -11.46 -5.94 -5.71
C ARG A 220 -10.38 -4.94 -5.36
N LEU A 221 -10.78 -3.72 -5.03
CA LEU A 221 -9.95 -2.70 -4.41
C LEU A 221 -10.38 -2.54 -2.95
N LEU A 222 -9.43 -2.69 -2.03
CA LEU A 222 -9.67 -2.48 -0.61
C LEU A 222 -9.30 -1.04 -0.24
N ILE A 223 -10.07 -0.43 0.64
CA ILE A 223 -9.78 0.86 1.24
C ILE A 223 -9.55 0.63 2.73
N THR A 224 -8.35 0.90 3.23
CA THR A 224 -8.01 0.66 4.63
C THR A 224 -8.26 1.89 5.48
N SER A 225 -9.03 1.73 6.56
CA SER A 225 -9.27 2.79 7.53
C SER A 225 -8.60 2.49 8.87
N THR A 226 -8.01 3.50 9.48
CA THR A 226 -7.56 3.50 10.87
C THR A 226 -8.65 4.01 11.81
N ASP A 227 -8.51 3.77 13.12
CA ASP A 227 -9.44 4.34 14.11
C ASP A 227 -9.41 5.88 14.11
N ASP A 228 -8.27 6.48 13.78
CA ASP A 228 -8.14 7.93 13.67
C ASP A 228 -8.90 8.49 12.47
N ASP A 229 -8.90 7.78 11.33
CA ASP A 229 -9.69 8.15 10.14
C ASP A 229 -11.18 8.18 10.50
N LEU A 230 -11.67 7.11 11.14
CA LEU A 230 -13.07 7.00 11.55
C LEU A 230 -13.44 8.14 12.51
N ARG A 231 -12.59 8.45 13.50
CA ARG A 231 -12.84 9.53 14.46
C ARG A 231 -12.88 10.90 13.80
N ARG A 232 -11.88 11.25 12.98
CA ARG A 232 -11.79 12.57 12.33
C ARG A 232 -13.02 12.84 11.47
N HIS A 233 -13.39 11.88 10.62
CA HIS A 233 -14.51 12.09 9.72
C HIS A 233 -15.88 11.94 10.40
N THR A 234 -15.94 11.27 11.56
CA THR A 234 -17.14 11.32 12.42
C THR A 234 -17.31 12.71 13.05
N MET A 235 -16.23 13.34 13.52
CA MET A 235 -16.28 14.67 14.15
C MET A 235 -16.62 15.79 13.16
N ILE A 236 -16.22 15.66 11.89
CA ILE A 236 -16.50 16.66 10.84
C ILE A 236 -17.95 16.53 10.30
N GLY A 237 -18.71 15.52 10.78
CA GLY A 237 -20.09 15.27 10.32
C GLY A 237 -20.17 14.61 8.94
N CYS A 238 -19.04 14.27 8.33
CA CYS A 238 -18.98 13.52 7.08
C CYS A 238 -19.35 12.03 7.28
N LEU A 239 -19.13 11.49 8.50
CA LEU A 239 -19.54 10.15 8.93
C LEU A 239 -20.51 10.26 10.15
N PRO A 240 -21.83 10.11 9.95
CA PRO A 240 -22.85 10.18 11.00
C PRO A 240 -22.75 9.14 12.10
N SER A 241 -22.08 8.00 11.88
CA SER A 241 -21.80 6.98 12.91
C SER A 241 -20.74 5.98 12.44
N SER A 242 -20.19 5.18 13.36
CA SER A 242 -19.24 4.10 13.05
C SER A 242 -19.83 2.92 12.28
N THR A 243 -21.13 2.95 11.94
CA THR A 243 -21.83 1.91 11.17
C THR A 243 -22.18 2.36 9.75
N ASP A 244 -21.89 3.61 9.38
CA ASP A 244 -22.22 4.15 8.06
C ASP A 244 -21.18 3.70 7.01
N ASN A 245 -21.68 3.07 5.95
CA ASN A 245 -20.85 2.56 4.87
C ASN A 245 -20.32 3.73 4.02
N VAL A 246 -19.11 4.18 4.34
CA VAL A 246 -18.40 5.26 3.63
C VAL A 246 -18.32 4.99 2.12
N VAL A 247 -18.15 3.71 1.75
CA VAL A 247 -18.16 3.28 0.35
C VAL A 247 -19.53 3.53 -0.27
N GLN A 248 -20.63 3.23 0.42
CA GLN A 248 -21.97 3.61 -0.07
C GLN A 248 -22.12 5.11 -0.24
N LYS A 249 -21.48 5.96 0.56
CA LYS A 249 -21.58 7.43 0.39
C LYS A 249 -20.74 7.96 -0.76
N ILE A 250 -19.51 7.45 -0.92
CA ILE A 250 -18.69 7.70 -2.12
C ILE A 250 -19.47 7.24 -3.36
N TRP A 251 -20.12 6.08 -3.27
CA TRP A 251 -20.94 5.49 -4.33
C TRP A 251 -22.26 6.26 -4.56
N TRP A 252 -22.92 6.78 -3.52
CA TRP A 252 -24.14 7.59 -3.63
C TRP A 252 -23.85 8.98 -4.20
N ALA A 253 -22.76 9.63 -3.77
CA ALA A 253 -22.28 10.87 -4.37
C ALA A 253 -21.95 10.67 -5.86
N TRP A 254 -21.45 9.48 -6.22
CA TRP A 254 -21.15 9.09 -7.59
C TRP A 254 -22.38 8.77 -8.45
N ILE A 255 -23.36 8.00 -7.96
CA ILE A 255 -24.63 7.72 -8.68
C ILE A 255 -25.41 9.00 -8.94
N ASN A 256 -25.36 9.95 -8.00
CA ASN A 256 -26.04 11.24 -8.13
C ASN A 256 -25.20 12.28 -8.87
N GLY A 257 -23.94 11.99 -9.20
CA GLY A 257 -23.05 12.79 -10.04
C GLY A 257 -23.08 12.31 -11.51
N THR A 258 -22.81 13.21 -12.46
CA THR A 258 -23.04 13.02 -13.91
C THR A 258 -22.01 12.13 -14.65
N SER A 259 -21.31 11.22 -13.96
CA SER A 259 -20.18 10.47 -14.55
C SER A 259 -20.60 9.16 -15.21
N ILE A 260 -20.34 9.05 -16.52
CA ILE A 260 -20.60 7.86 -17.36
C ILE A 260 -19.50 6.81 -17.11
N VAL A 261 -19.90 5.62 -16.68
CA VAL A 261 -18.98 4.51 -16.39
C VAL A 261 -18.51 3.83 -17.67
N THR A 262 -17.20 3.66 -17.83
CA THR A 262 -16.62 2.78 -18.85
C THR A 262 -16.73 1.30 -18.41
N SER A 263 -16.79 0.35 -19.35
CA SER A 263 -17.09 -1.07 -19.07
C SER A 263 -16.14 -1.79 -18.11
N ARG A 264 -14.94 -1.25 -17.84
CA ARG A 264 -13.89 -1.91 -17.03
C ARG A 264 -14.13 -1.92 -15.52
N MET A 265 -14.94 -1.01 -15.00
CA MET A 265 -15.30 -0.98 -13.57
C MET A 265 -16.48 -1.89 -13.22
N ARG A 266 -17.24 -2.36 -14.22
CA ARG A 266 -18.54 -3.01 -14.04
C ARG A 266 -18.49 -4.24 -13.11
N ASP A 267 -17.38 -4.96 -13.13
CA ASP A 267 -17.19 -6.20 -12.39
C ASP A 267 -16.21 -6.06 -11.20
N ARG A 268 -15.85 -4.82 -10.84
CA ARG A 268 -14.90 -4.53 -9.74
C ARG A 268 -15.66 -4.17 -8.47
N GLN A 269 -15.18 -4.66 -7.33
CA GLN A 269 -15.73 -4.31 -6.01
C GLN A 269 -14.79 -3.36 -5.29
N ILE A 270 -15.34 -2.35 -4.63
CA ILE A 270 -14.60 -1.51 -3.68
C ILE A 270 -15.13 -1.81 -2.29
N LEU A 271 -14.25 -2.18 -1.37
CA LEU A 271 -14.62 -2.56 0.00
C LEU A 271 -13.76 -1.78 0.98
N MET A 272 -14.35 -1.38 2.10
CA MET A 272 -13.60 -0.75 3.20
C MET A 272 -13.33 -1.80 4.27
N VAL A 273 -12.08 -1.84 4.75
CA VAL A 273 -11.61 -2.79 5.76
C VAL A 273 -10.80 -2.01 6.79
N ARG A 274 -10.81 -2.42 8.06
CA ARG A 274 -9.87 -1.84 9.02
C ARG A 274 -8.44 -2.21 8.63
N GLU A 275 -7.51 -1.28 8.78
CA GLU A 275 -6.11 -1.53 8.38
C GLU A 275 -5.46 -2.68 9.17
N ASP A 276 -5.78 -2.78 10.47
CA ASP A 276 -5.30 -3.86 11.35
C ASP A 276 -5.82 -5.25 10.94
N GLY A 277 -6.99 -5.32 10.30
CA GLY A 277 -7.59 -6.55 9.79
C GLY A 277 -7.31 -6.84 8.31
N LEU A 278 -6.50 -6.02 7.61
CA LEU A 278 -6.27 -6.19 6.17
C LEU A 278 -5.64 -7.55 5.85
N ALA A 279 -4.61 -7.95 6.59
CA ALA A 279 -3.89 -9.20 6.34
C ALA A 279 -4.81 -10.42 6.52
N ASP A 280 -5.61 -10.42 7.59
CA ASP A 280 -6.56 -11.49 7.91
C ASP A 280 -7.68 -11.56 6.86
N PHE A 281 -8.25 -10.42 6.48
CA PHE A 281 -9.30 -10.36 5.45
C PHE A 281 -8.82 -10.95 4.13
N VAL A 282 -7.58 -10.63 3.72
CA VAL A 282 -7.03 -11.18 2.48
C VAL A 282 -6.76 -12.68 2.64
N ALA A 283 -6.20 -13.13 3.76
CA ALA A 283 -5.94 -14.55 4.00
C ALA A 283 -7.20 -15.43 3.94
N GLU A 284 -8.36 -14.91 4.39
CA GLU A 284 -9.65 -15.61 4.29
C GLU A 284 -10.20 -15.72 2.85
N HIS A 285 -9.70 -14.91 1.92
CA HIS A 285 -10.21 -14.77 0.55
C HIS A 285 -9.18 -15.14 -0.54
N VAL A 286 -8.07 -15.77 -0.16
CA VAL A 286 -6.99 -16.26 -1.05
C VAL A 286 -7.20 -17.72 -1.46
#